data_AF-A0A2S7FG33-F1
#
_entry.id   AF-A0A2S7FG33-F1
#
_cell.length_a   1.000
_cell.length_b   1.000
_cell.length_c   1.000
_cell.angle_alpha   90.00
_cell.angle_beta   90.00
_cell.angle_gamma   90.00
#
_symmetry.space_group_name_H-M   'P 1'
#
loop_
_entity.id
_entity.type
_entity.pdbx_description
1 polymer ?
#
loop_
_entity_poly.entity_id
_entity_poly.type
_entity_poly.pdbx_seq_one_letter_code
_entity_poly.pdbx_strand_id
1 'polypeptide(L)' 'MKTIERTNELQLINAVEEYLKLTCYESYIGNDLETVFKQARKNGDYRFKMLNIIEKFILE' A
#
# COMPACT_ATOMS: atom_id res chain seq x y z
N MET A 1 17.94 12.42 4.56
CA MET A 1 16.62 12.68 3.93
C MET A 1 15.91 11.40 3.47
N LYS A 2 16.55 10.47 2.74
CA LYS A 2 15.95 9.20 2.26
C LYS A 2 15.22 8.35 3.33
N THR A 3 15.63 8.42 4.59
CA THR A 3 15.03 7.61 5.66
C THR A 3 13.63 8.08 6.06
N ILE A 4 13.37 9.39 6.01
CA ILE A 4 12.07 9.97 6.40
C ILE A 4 11.04 9.70 5.30
N GLU A 5 11.43 9.87 4.03
CA GLU A 5 10.60 9.56 2.86
C GLU A 5 10.14 8.10 2.90
N ARG A 6 11.06 7.17 3.13
CA ARG A 6 10.74 5.75 3.27
C ARG A 6 9.78 5.45 4.42
N THR A 7 9.86 6.18 5.52
CA THR A 7 8.93 6.03 6.65
C THR A 7 7.52 6.46 6.27
N ASN A 8 7.38 7.61 5.61
CA ASN A 8 6.08 8.13 5.18
C ASN A 8 5.41 7.22 4.14
N GLU A 9 6.19 6.69 3.18
CA GLU A 9 5.70 5.72 2.19
C GLU A 9 5.11 4.46 2.85
N LEU A 10 5.82 3.91 3.84
CA LEU A 10 5.37 2.71 4.55
C LEU A 10 4.14 2.99 5.43
N GLN A 11 4.06 4.18 6.03
CA GLN A 11 2.88 4.61 6.78
C GLN A 11 1.65 4.71 5.88
N LEU A 12 1.79 5.31 4.69
CA LEU A 12 0.70 5.39 3.71
C LEU A 12 0.24 3.99 3.28
N ILE A 13 1.18 3.11 2.94
CA ILE A 13 0.88 1.72 2.58
C ILE A 13 0.10 0.99 3.68
N ASN A 14 0.54 1.14 4.94
CA ASN A 14 -0.15 0.52 6.06
C ASN A 14 -1.55 1.10 6.29
N ALA A 15 -1.72 2.42 6.16
CA ALA A 15 -3.02 3.06 6.32
C ALA A 15 -4.01 2.59 5.25
N VAL A 16 -3.56 2.45 3.99
CA VAL A 16 -4.40 1.92 2.90
C VAL A 16 -4.74 0.45 3.13
N GLU A 17 -3.79 -0.37 3.57
CA GLU A 17 -4.06 -1.78 3.90
C GLU A 17 -5.12 -1.92 4.99
N GLU A 18 -5.01 -1.15 6.08
CA GLU A 18 -5.99 -1.16 7.17
C GLU A 18 -7.37 -0.68 6.71
N TYR A 19 -7.41 0.38 5.89
CA TYR A 19 -8.67 0.84 5.29
C TYR A 19 -9.33 -0.28 4.48
N LEU A 20 -8.58 -0.95 3.60
CA LEU A 20 -9.11 -2.03 2.76
C LEU A 20 -9.58 -3.25 3.58
N LYS A 21 -8.89 -3.60 4.67
CA LYS A 21 -9.36 -4.65 5.59
C LYS A 21 -10.68 -4.29 6.25
N LEU A 22 -10.89 -3.01 6.58
CA LEU A 22 -12.11 -2.55 7.25
C LEU A 22 -13.28 -2.38 6.28
N THR A 23 -13.06 -1.80 5.11
CA THR A 23 -14.14 -1.41 4.20
C THR A 23 -14.39 -2.40 3.07
N CYS A 24 -13.42 -3.25 2.75
CA CYS A 24 -13.43 -4.11 1.55
C CYS A 24 -12.90 -5.52 1.86
N TYR A 25 -13.18 -6.06 3.05
CA TYR A 25 -12.58 -7.31 3.55
C TYR A 25 -12.70 -8.50 2.57
N GLU A 26 -13.88 -8.71 1.98
CA GLU A 26 -14.09 -9.82 1.04
C GLU A 26 -13.19 -9.68 -0.20
N SER A 27 -13.12 -8.47 -0.78
CA SER A 27 -12.21 -8.18 -1.89
C SER A 27 -10.74 -8.27 -1.46
N TYR A 28 -10.42 -7.89 -0.23
CA TYR A 28 -9.07 -7.96 0.33
C TYR A 28 -8.56 -9.40 0.39
N ILE A 29 -9.38 -10.32 0.88
CA ILE A 29 -9.06 -11.75 0.93
C ILE A 29 -9.13 -12.37 -0.46
N GLY A 30 -10.19 -12.10 -1.23
CA GLY A 30 -10.43 -12.70 -2.54
C GLY A 30 -9.37 -12.38 -3.59
N ASN A 31 -8.63 -11.27 -3.42
CA ASN A 31 -7.54 -10.86 -4.32
C ASN A 31 -6.14 -11.04 -3.70
N ASP A 32 -6.01 -11.72 -2.56
CA ASP A 32 -4.73 -11.93 -1.86
C ASP A 32 -3.96 -10.61 -1.63
N LEU A 33 -4.68 -9.56 -1.23
CA LEU A 33 -4.08 -8.23 -1.06
C LEU A 33 -3.03 -8.25 0.06
N GLU A 34 -3.18 -9.10 1.07
CA GLU A 34 -2.19 -9.26 2.13
C GLU A 34 -0.79 -9.57 1.57
N THR A 35 -0.70 -10.45 0.58
CA THR A 35 0.57 -10.79 -0.08
C THR A 35 1.11 -9.59 -0.86
N VAL A 36 0.24 -8.86 -1.57
CA VAL A 36 0.63 -7.65 -2.31
C VAL A 36 1.21 -6.58 -1.38
N PHE A 37 0.55 -6.30 -0.25
CA PHE A 37 1.02 -5.33 0.74
C PHE A 37 2.31 -5.79 1.44
N LYS A 38 2.45 -7.10 1.73
CA LYS A 38 3.72 -7.68 2.23
C LYS A 38 4.87 -7.46 1.25
N GLN A 39 4.64 -7.60 -0.05
CA GLN A 39 5.66 -7.33 -1.08
C GLN A 39 6.02 -5.84 -1.13
N ALA A 40 5.05 -4.94 -1.10
CA ALA A 40 5.28 -3.50 -1.12
C ALA A 40 6.13 -3.01 0.08
N ARG A 41 5.99 -3.62 1.27
CA ARG A 41 6.85 -3.31 2.42
C ARG A 41 8.32 -3.73 2.23
N LYS A 42 8.56 -4.82 1.51
CA LYS A 42 9.88 -5.46 1.39
C LYS A 42 10.65 -5.05 0.14
N ASN A 43 9.95 -4.81 -0.97
CA ASN A 43 10.53 -4.58 -2.29
C ASN A 43 10.24 -3.14 -2.77
N GLY A 44 11.29 -2.41 -3.16
CA GLY A 44 11.19 -1.02 -3.62
C GLY A 44 10.36 -0.82 -4.90
N ASP A 45 10.40 -1.77 -5.83
CA ASP A 45 9.66 -1.68 -7.09
C ASP A 45 8.16 -1.88 -6.87
N TYR A 46 7.80 -2.83 -6.00
CA TYR A 46 6.41 -3.03 -5.59
C TYR A 46 5.89 -1.84 -4.79
N ARG A 47 6.72 -1.28 -3.90
CA ARG A 47 6.41 -0.05 -3.17
C ARG A 47 6.09 1.09 -4.13
N PHE A 48 6.98 1.36 -5.08
CA PHE A 48 6.81 2.44 -6.05
C PHE A 48 5.54 2.28 -6.88
N LYS A 49 5.27 1.08 -7.41
CA LYS A 49 4.04 0.80 -8.17
C LYS A 49 2.78 1.03 -7.33
N MET A 50 2.78 0.56 -6.09
CA MET A 50 1.63 0.74 -5.19
C MET A 50 1.40 2.21 -4.85
N LEU A 51 2.46 2.96 -4.53
CA LEU A 51 2.37 4.39 -4.25
C LEU A 51 1.80 5.17 -5.43
N ASN A 52 2.24 4.87 -6.66
CA ASN A 52 1.68 5.50 -7.86
C ASN A 52 0.19 5.19 -8.05
N ILE A 53 -0.26 3.97 -7.72
CA ILE A 53 -1.69 3.62 -7.78
C ILE A 53 -2.48 4.38 -6.71
N ILE A 54 -1.97 4.44 -5.49
CA ILE A 54 -2.59 5.18 -4.37
C ILE A 54 -2.67 6.67 -4.70
N GLU A 55 -1.59 7.25 -5.21
CA GLU A 55 -1.52 8.65 -5.60
C GLU A 55 -2.57 8.98 -6.67
N LYS A 56 -2.65 8.18 -7.73
CA LYS A 56 -3.68 8.33 -8.77
C LYS A 56 -5.09 8.23 -8.20
N PHE A 57 -5.33 7.27 -7.31
CA PHE A 57 -6.65 7.12 -6.70
C PHE A 57 -7.08 8.31 -5.82
N ILE A 58 -6.11 9.00 -5.19
CA ILE A 58 -6.39 10.13 -4.28
C ILE A 58 -6.50 11.45 -5.05
N LEU A 59 -5.69 11.63 -6.10
CA LEU A 59 -5.52 12.92 -6.78
C LEU A 59 -6.22 13.02 -8.14
N GLU A 60 -6.64 11.91 -8.73
CA GLU A 60 -7.45 11.84 -9.96
C GLU A 60 -8.89 11.38 -9.65
#